data_AF-A0A2G9T9Z7-F1
#
_entry.id   AF-A0A2G9T9Z7-F1
#
_cell.length_a   1.000
_cell.length_b   1.000
_cell.length_c   1.000
_cell.angle_alpha   90.00
_cell.angle_beta   90.00
_cell.angle_gamma   90.00
#
_symmetry.space_group_name_H-M   'P 1'
#
loop_
_entity.id
_entity.type
_entity.pdbx_description
1 polymer ?
#
loop_
_entity_poly.entity_id
_entity_poly.type
_entity_poly.pdbx_seq_one_letter_code
_entity_poly.pdbx_strand_id
1 'polypeptide(L)'
;VLHKILSVGQQMAERRDRPATWTHLVISTETFFRTVTNVTGQEIPTFMEQWIYNGGHASFRVRVSTLSVDLTTNRTIFSQQVQYVFNRKRNMIELEVKQKVEPGNGRLRYVGPLTVLVQELDGSFSHTVQIDGDVSRADLQCHSKGRRQKK
;
A
#
# COMPACT_ATOMS: atom_id res chain seq x y z
N VAL A 1 -5.73 20.04 8.60
CA VAL A 1 -6.45 19.33 9.70
C VAL A 1 -5.98 19.80 11.08
N LEU A 2 -4.70 19.59 11.45
CA LEU A 2 -4.19 19.94 12.78
C LEU A 2 -4.37 21.43 13.15
N HIS A 3 -4.09 22.35 12.22
CA HIS A 3 -4.32 23.78 12.44
C HIS A 3 -5.78 24.07 12.83
N LYS A 4 -6.75 23.49 12.12
CA LYS A 4 -8.19 23.66 12.40
C LYS A 4 -8.55 23.18 13.81
N ILE A 5 -8.01 22.04 14.22
CA ILE A 5 -8.22 21.46 15.55
C ILE A 5 -7.65 22.39 16.64
N LEU A 6 -6.41 22.86 16.45
CA LEU A 6 -5.74 23.74 17.41
C LEU A 6 -6.42 25.11 17.51
N SER A 7 -6.88 25.68 16.39
CA SER A 7 -7.62 26.95 16.40
C SER A 7 -8.91 26.86 17.22
N VAL A 8 -9.67 25.75 17.07
CA VAL A 8 -10.87 25.50 17.90
C VAL A 8 -10.47 25.33 19.37
N GLY A 9 -9.40 24.58 19.63
CA GLY A 9 -8.88 24.39 20.98
C GLY A 9 -8.53 25.71 21.68
N GLN A 10 -7.80 26.59 21.00
CA GLN A 10 -7.40 27.88 21.54
C GLN A 10 -8.63 28.77 21.84
N GLN A 11 -9.57 28.87 20.91
CA GLN A 11 -10.79 29.67 21.08
C GLN A 11 -11.66 29.21 22.25
N MET A 12 -11.73 27.89 22.48
CA MET A 12 -12.56 27.34 23.55
C MET A 12 -11.85 27.37 24.92
N ALA A 13 -10.51 27.31 24.94
CA ALA A 13 -9.72 27.42 26.16
C ALA A 13 -9.75 28.84 26.77
N GLU A 14 -9.88 29.88 25.95
CA GLU A 14 -9.99 31.28 26.41
C GLU A 14 -11.32 31.55 27.15
N ARG A 15 -12.37 30.77 26.86
CA ARG A 15 -13.72 30.92 27.42
C ARG A 15 -13.86 30.20 28.77
N ARG A 16 -13.27 30.79 29.81
CA ARG A 16 -13.34 30.27 31.20
C ARG A 16 -14.72 30.42 31.83
N ASP A 17 -15.58 31.26 31.26
CA ASP A 17 -16.95 31.55 31.69
C ASP A 17 -17.95 30.45 31.27
N ARG A 18 -17.57 29.53 30.37
CA ARG A 18 -18.45 28.47 29.85
C ARG A 18 -17.77 27.09 29.83
N PRO A 19 -17.65 26.41 30.99
CA PRO A 19 -16.99 25.10 31.09
C PRO A 19 -17.62 24.03 30.18
N ALA A 20 -18.91 24.12 29.87
CA ALA A 20 -19.59 23.20 28.95
C ALA A 20 -18.95 23.17 27.55
N THR A 21 -18.36 24.29 27.10
CA THR A 21 -17.68 24.37 25.79
C THR A 21 -16.32 23.68 25.76
N TRP A 22 -15.77 23.28 26.90
CA TRP A 22 -14.50 22.55 26.96
C TRP A 22 -14.61 21.12 26.44
N THR A 23 -15.83 20.62 26.21
CA THR A 23 -16.05 19.37 25.46
C THR A 23 -15.41 19.42 24.07
N HIS A 24 -15.30 20.60 23.46
CA HIS A 24 -14.60 20.81 22.19
C HIS A 24 -13.07 20.74 22.29
N LEU A 25 -12.50 20.70 23.51
CA LEU A 25 -11.07 20.46 23.74
C LEU A 25 -10.73 18.96 23.70
N VAL A 26 -11.75 18.10 23.85
CA VAL A 26 -11.57 16.65 23.80
C VAL A 26 -11.73 16.19 22.36
N ILE A 27 -10.72 15.47 21.86
CA ILE A 27 -10.71 14.94 20.49
C ILE A 27 -10.67 13.43 20.58
N SER A 28 -11.70 12.79 20.03
CA SER A 28 -11.76 11.35 19.82
C SER A 28 -11.23 10.97 18.44
N THR A 29 -10.89 9.70 18.24
CA THR A 29 -10.52 9.15 16.92
C THR A 29 -11.61 9.42 15.88
N GLU A 30 -12.89 9.29 16.25
CA GLU A 30 -14.03 9.56 15.37
C GLU A 30 -14.11 11.03 14.95
N THR A 31 -14.04 11.96 15.91
CA THR A 31 -14.11 13.41 15.64
C THR A 31 -12.89 13.90 14.85
N PHE A 32 -11.73 13.30 15.09
CA PHE A 32 -10.53 13.53 14.28
C PHE A 32 -10.76 13.12 12.82
N PHE A 33 -11.22 11.88 12.56
CA PHE A 33 -11.45 11.41 11.20
C PHE A 33 -12.56 12.18 10.48
N ARG A 34 -13.64 12.55 11.17
CA ARG A 34 -14.65 13.47 10.60
C ARG A 34 -14.03 14.81 10.20
N THR A 35 -13.09 15.34 10.99
CA THR A 35 -12.37 16.57 10.66
C THR A 35 -11.44 16.41 9.46
N VAL A 36 -10.77 15.25 9.33
CA VAL A 36 -9.98 14.91 8.14
C VAL A 36 -10.87 14.92 6.91
N THR A 37 -11.95 14.13 6.89
CA THR A 37 -12.90 14.06 5.76
C THR A 37 -13.47 15.43 5.41
N ASN A 38 -13.83 16.25 6.40
CA ASN A 38 -14.35 17.60 6.17
C ASN A 38 -13.32 18.56 5.52
N VAL A 39 -12.02 18.31 5.69
CA VAL A 39 -10.96 19.17 5.14
C VAL A 39 -10.46 18.65 3.80
N THR A 40 -10.33 17.33 3.64
CA THR A 40 -9.79 16.70 2.43
C THR A 40 -10.87 16.36 1.40
N GLY A 41 -12.14 16.26 1.83
CA GLY A 41 -13.23 15.71 1.01
C GLY A 41 -13.09 14.22 0.71
N GLN A 42 -12.12 13.54 1.33
CA GLN A 42 -11.81 12.13 1.08
C GLN A 42 -12.13 11.29 2.30
N GLU A 43 -12.93 10.25 2.11
CA GLU A 43 -13.09 9.18 3.08
C GLU A 43 -11.98 8.14 2.90
N ILE A 44 -11.47 7.61 4.02
CA ILE A 44 -10.38 6.63 4.02
C ILE A 44 -10.76 5.31 4.73
N PRO A 45 -11.94 4.73 4.47
CA PRO A 45 -12.43 3.55 5.21
C PRO A 45 -11.50 2.35 5.06
N THR A 46 -11.02 2.07 3.84
CA THR A 46 -10.07 0.98 3.57
C THR A 46 -8.76 1.15 4.35
N PHE A 47 -8.29 2.40 4.52
CA PHE A 47 -7.10 2.65 5.34
C PHE A 47 -7.37 2.32 6.81
N MET A 48 -8.52 2.76 7.34
CA MET A 48 -8.87 2.46 8.74
C MET A 48 -9.01 0.95 8.96
N GLU A 49 -9.68 0.24 8.05
CA GLU A 49 -9.80 -1.21 8.12
C GLU A 49 -8.45 -1.91 8.08
N GLN A 50 -7.54 -1.51 7.19
CA GLN A 50 -6.25 -2.19 7.00
C GLN A 50 -5.22 -1.86 8.08
N TRP A 51 -5.21 -0.63 8.59
CA TRP A 51 -4.09 -0.11 9.39
C TRP A 51 -4.46 0.28 10.81
N ILE A 52 -5.76 0.40 11.13
CA ILE A 52 -6.23 0.85 12.44
C ILE A 52 -7.04 -0.23 13.15
N TYR A 53 -8.05 -0.79 12.45
CA TYR A 53 -9.00 -1.73 13.06
C TYR A 53 -8.50 -3.17 13.03
N ASN A 54 -7.74 -3.55 12.01
CA ASN A 54 -7.16 -4.89 11.91
C ASN A 54 -5.64 -4.85 12.11
N GLY A 55 -5.11 -5.82 12.85
CA GLY A 55 -3.68 -6.02 13.02
C GLY A 55 -3.11 -6.99 11.98
N GLY A 56 -1.87 -6.76 11.55
CA GLY A 56 -1.13 -7.65 10.66
C GLY A 56 -0.22 -6.88 9.71
N HIS A 57 0.33 -7.57 8.72
CA HIS A 57 1.18 -6.96 7.69
C HIS A 57 0.92 -7.57 6.31
N ALA A 58 1.14 -6.77 5.27
CA ALA A 58 1.31 -7.27 3.92
C ALA A 58 2.75 -7.80 3.74
N SER A 59 2.94 -8.83 2.93
CA SER A 59 4.21 -9.56 2.79
C SER A 59 4.50 -9.94 1.34
N PHE A 60 4.87 -9.00 0.48
CA PHE A 60 5.18 -9.30 -0.92
C PHE A 60 6.55 -9.97 -1.05
N ARG A 61 6.59 -11.20 -1.59
CA ARG A 61 7.86 -11.84 -1.98
C ARG A 61 7.97 -11.99 -3.48
N VAL A 62 8.97 -11.36 -4.07
CA VAL A 62 9.29 -11.51 -5.49
C VAL A 62 9.90 -12.88 -5.73
N ARG A 63 9.32 -13.65 -6.65
CA ARG A 63 9.93 -14.85 -7.21
C ARG A 63 10.17 -14.62 -8.70
N VAL A 64 11.43 -14.72 -9.10
CA VAL A 64 11.80 -14.84 -10.51
C VAL A 64 11.26 -16.18 -10.99
N SER A 65 10.60 -16.21 -12.15
CA SER A 65 10.17 -17.45 -12.80
C SER A 65 11.36 -18.21 -13.38
N THR A 66 12.39 -18.47 -12.57
CA THR A 66 13.34 -19.56 -12.80
C THR A 66 12.82 -20.75 -12.01
N LEU A 67 12.55 -21.87 -12.68
CA LEU A 67 12.17 -23.16 -12.10
C LEU A 67 12.87 -23.38 -10.76
N SER A 68 12.17 -23.10 -9.66
CA SER A 68 12.67 -23.26 -8.31
C SER A 68 11.66 -24.12 -7.56
N VAL A 69 11.89 -25.41 -7.63
CA VAL A 69 11.26 -26.42 -6.78
C VAL A 69 11.99 -26.38 -5.44
N ASP A 70 11.30 -26.00 -4.37
CA ASP A 70 11.82 -26.13 -3.01
C ASP A 70 11.74 -27.62 -2.62
N LEU A 71 12.88 -28.32 -2.73
CA LEU A 71 13.00 -29.76 -2.54
C LEU A 71 13.08 -30.19 -1.05
N THR A 72 13.06 -29.25 -0.10
CA THR A 72 13.48 -29.55 1.28
C THR A 72 12.37 -29.46 2.31
N THR A 73 11.31 -28.66 2.10
CA THR A 73 10.38 -28.34 3.19
C THR A 73 8.95 -28.81 3.04
N ASN A 74 8.51 -29.27 1.85
CA ASN A 74 7.12 -29.66 1.56
C ASN A 74 6.06 -28.67 2.13
N ARG A 75 6.46 -27.41 2.32
CA ARG A 75 5.68 -26.30 2.89
C ARG A 75 5.86 -25.13 1.96
N THR A 76 4.75 -24.56 1.51
CA THR A 76 4.79 -23.29 0.79
C THR A 76 5.10 -22.18 1.80
N ILE A 77 6.37 -21.76 1.92
CA ILE A 77 6.81 -20.81 2.96
C ILE A 77 6.32 -19.36 2.68
N PHE A 78 5.81 -19.07 1.48
CA PHE A 78 5.46 -17.71 1.06
C PHE A 78 4.00 -17.62 0.64
N SER A 79 3.20 -16.89 1.41
CA SER A 79 1.77 -16.74 1.15
C SER A 79 1.45 -15.53 0.28
N GLN A 80 2.38 -14.62 0.02
CA GLN A 80 2.18 -13.52 -0.92
C GLN A 80 3.36 -13.52 -1.91
N GLN A 81 3.05 -13.73 -3.19
CA GLN A 81 4.03 -14.01 -4.24
C GLN A 81 3.85 -13.04 -5.40
N VAL A 82 4.92 -12.33 -5.74
CA VAL A 82 5.01 -11.52 -6.96
C VAL A 82 5.80 -12.33 -7.98
N GLN A 83 5.17 -12.70 -9.08
CA GLN A 83 5.79 -13.36 -10.23
C GLN A 83 5.93 -12.34 -11.36
N TYR A 84 7.00 -12.44 -12.15
CA TYR A 84 7.14 -11.60 -13.33
C TYR A 84 7.74 -12.36 -14.50
N VAL A 85 7.35 -11.96 -15.71
CA VAL A 85 7.88 -12.48 -16.97
C VAL A 85 8.22 -11.30 -17.88
N PHE A 86 9.47 -11.24 -18.37
CA PHE A 86 9.84 -10.21 -19.35
C PHE A 86 9.50 -10.65 -20.77
N ASN A 87 8.55 -9.96 -21.40
CA ASN A 87 8.15 -10.18 -22.77
C ASN A 87 9.01 -9.33 -23.71
N ARG A 88 10.09 -9.92 -24.24
CA ARG A 88 11.03 -9.25 -25.14
C ARG A 88 10.38 -8.71 -26.42
N LYS A 89 9.34 -9.36 -26.95
CA LYS A 89 8.66 -8.90 -28.18
C LYS A 89 7.85 -7.63 -27.93
N ARG A 90 7.14 -7.58 -26.80
CA ARG A 90 6.32 -6.43 -26.39
C ARG A 90 7.10 -5.36 -25.60
N ASN A 91 8.35 -5.66 -25.25
CA ASN A 91 9.21 -4.84 -24.40
C ASN A 91 8.54 -4.42 -23.08
N MET A 92 7.98 -5.40 -22.37
CA MET A 92 7.25 -5.16 -21.11
C MET A 92 7.46 -6.31 -20.13
N ILE A 93 7.28 -6.02 -18.85
CA ILE A 93 7.26 -7.00 -17.77
C ILE A 93 5.81 -7.31 -17.44
N GLU A 94 5.40 -8.55 -17.65
CA GLU A 94 4.10 -9.08 -17.22
C GLU A 94 4.25 -9.47 -15.73
N LEU A 95 3.59 -8.73 -14.84
CA LEU A 95 3.61 -8.90 -13.39
C LEU A 95 2.34 -9.58 -12.91
N GLU A 96 2.46 -10.60 -12.06
CA GLU A 96 1.35 -11.22 -11.35
C GLU A 96 1.61 -11.20 -9.84
N VAL A 97 0.70 -10.58 -9.09
CA VAL A 97 0.73 -10.52 -7.63
C VAL A 97 -0.35 -11.46 -7.10
N LYS A 98 0.05 -12.46 -6.31
CA LYS A 98 -0.83 -13.41 -5.63
C LYS A 98 -0.78 -13.18 -4.13
N GLN A 99 -1.95 -13.11 -3.49
CA GLN A 99 -2.12 -12.98 -2.06
C GLN A 99 -2.88 -14.20 -1.51
N LYS A 100 -2.22 -14.95 -0.65
CA LYS A 100 -2.78 -16.04 0.16
C LYS A 100 -2.78 -15.57 1.60
N VAL A 101 -3.96 -15.34 2.14
CA VAL A 101 -4.18 -15.04 3.55
C VAL A 101 -4.67 -16.32 4.21
N GLU A 102 -3.99 -16.76 5.27
CA GLU A 102 -4.37 -17.94 6.03
C GLU A 102 -4.62 -17.52 7.48
N PRO A 103 -5.66 -18.03 8.15
CA PRO A 103 -5.89 -17.76 9.55
C PRO A 103 -4.67 -18.14 10.40
N GLY A 104 -4.22 -17.22 11.27
CA GLY A 104 -3.15 -17.48 12.24
C GLY A 104 -1.72 -17.14 11.80
N ASN A 105 -1.49 -16.68 10.56
CA ASN A 105 -0.15 -16.29 10.10
C ASN A 105 0.17 -14.78 10.27
N GLY A 106 -0.76 -14.00 10.84
CA GLY A 106 -0.60 -12.55 11.07
C GLY A 106 -0.52 -11.70 9.80
N ARG A 107 -0.86 -12.26 8.63
CA ARG A 107 -0.87 -11.54 7.36
C ARG A 107 -2.25 -11.00 7.04
N LEU A 108 -2.29 -9.81 6.46
CA LEU A 108 -3.51 -9.21 5.94
C LEU A 108 -3.45 -9.09 4.42
N ARG A 109 -4.64 -9.08 3.81
CA ARG A 109 -4.79 -8.76 2.39
C ARG A 109 -4.54 -7.28 2.19
N TYR A 110 -3.65 -6.97 1.26
CA TYR A 110 -3.41 -5.61 0.81
C TYR A 110 -4.35 -5.27 -0.35
N VAL A 111 -4.96 -4.10 -0.29
CA VAL A 111 -5.77 -3.52 -1.37
C VAL A 111 -5.34 -2.07 -1.50
N GLY A 112 -4.94 -1.66 -2.70
CA GLY A 112 -4.44 -0.32 -2.99
C GLY A 112 -3.28 -0.28 -3.99
N PRO A 113 -2.69 0.91 -4.18
CA PRO A 113 -1.62 1.13 -5.15
C PRO A 113 -0.26 0.62 -4.65
N LEU A 114 0.28 -0.40 -5.33
CA LEU A 114 1.65 -0.89 -5.14
C LEU A 114 2.59 -0.20 -6.14
N THR A 115 3.55 0.58 -5.63
CA THR A 115 4.58 1.18 -6.49
C THR A 115 5.72 0.19 -6.70
N VAL A 116 5.97 -0.15 -7.97
CA VAL A 116 7.04 -1.04 -8.42
C VAL A 116 8.10 -0.19 -9.12
N LEU A 117 9.32 -0.20 -8.58
CA LEU A 117 10.47 0.44 -9.22
C LEU A 117 11.21 -0.60 -10.07
N VAL A 118 11.22 -0.39 -11.38
CA VAL A 118 11.96 -1.22 -12.33
C VAL A 118 13.31 -0.54 -12.60
N GLN A 119 14.40 -1.18 -12.17
CA GLN A 119 15.73 -0.75 -12.53
C GLN A 119 16.09 -1.31 -13.91
N GLU A 120 16.22 -0.41 -14.88
CA GLU A 120 16.70 -0.73 -16.22
C GLU A 120 18.16 -0.25 -16.40
N LEU A 121 18.73 -0.52 -17.58
CA LEU A 121 20.09 -0.09 -17.94
C LEU A 121 20.21 1.44 -18.04
N ASP A 122 19.19 2.09 -18.59
CA ASP A 122 19.20 3.53 -18.86
C ASP A 122 18.62 4.36 -17.69
N GLY A 123 18.16 3.72 -16.61
CA GLY A 123 17.61 4.39 -15.43
C GLY A 123 16.60 3.56 -14.65
N SER A 124 16.03 4.16 -13.60
CA SER A 124 14.97 3.56 -12.79
C SER A 124 13.61 4.14 -13.20
N PHE A 125 12.61 3.28 -13.39
CA PHE A 125 11.27 3.67 -13.80
C PHE A 125 10.25 3.21 -12.76
N SER A 126 9.40 4.14 -12.31
CA SER A 126 8.38 3.87 -11.32
C SER A 126 7.06 3.55 -12.00
N HIS A 127 6.44 2.44 -11.60
CA HIS A 127 5.13 2.01 -12.06
C HIS A 127 4.20 1.86 -10.87
N THR A 128 2.97 2.32 -10.99
CA THR A 128 1.93 2.10 -9.98
C THR A 128 1.02 0.97 -10.45
N VAL A 129 0.96 -0.10 -9.67
CA VAL A 129 0.10 -1.26 -9.90
C VAL A 129 -1.04 -1.23 -8.90
N GLN A 130 -2.27 -1.24 -9.39
CA GLN A 130 -3.43 -1.33 -8.52
C GLN A 130 -3.65 -2.78 -8.08
N ILE A 131 -3.74 -3.01 -6.76
CA ILE A 131 -4.00 -4.32 -6.17
C ILE A 131 -5.44 -4.34 -5.66
N ASP A 132 -6.31 -5.12 -6.31
CA ASP A 132 -7.75 -5.14 -6.03
C ASP A 132 -8.25 -6.46 -5.41
N GLY A 133 -7.38 -7.49 -5.33
CA GLY A 133 -7.78 -8.79 -4.79
C GLY A 133 -6.66 -9.81 -4.64
N ASP A 134 -7.05 -11.07 -4.50
CA ASP A 134 -6.14 -12.19 -4.22
C ASP A 134 -5.19 -12.48 -5.39
N VAL A 135 -5.58 -12.14 -6.61
CA VAL A 135 -4.71 -12.18 -7.79
C VAL A 135 -4.86 -10.86 -8.53
N SER A 136 -3.73 -10.18 -8.78
CA SER A 136 -3.67 -8.95 -9.57
C SER A 136 -2.62 -9.10 -10.65
N ARG A 137 -2.91 -8.64 -11.87
CA ARG A 137 -1.99 -8.71 -13.01
C ARG A 137 -1.78 -7.33 -13.60
N ALA A 138 -0.55 -7.01 -14.00
CA ALA A 138 -0.21 -5.74 -14.60
C ALA A 138 0.92 -5.89 -15.63
N ASP A 139 0.81 -5.15 -16.74
CA ASP A 139 1.88 -5.05 -17.73
C ASP A 139 2.67 -3.76 -17.47
N LEU A 140 3.98 -3.88 -17.18
CA LEU A 140 4.87 -2.76 -16.95
C LEU A 140 5.69 -2.50 -18.22
N GLN A 141 5.46 -1.34 -18.86
CA GLN A 141 6.20 -0.95 -20.06
C GLN A 141 7.67 -0.69 -19.73
N CYS A 142 8.58 -1.36 -20.45
CA CYS A 142 10.01 -1.03 -20.35
C CYS A 142 10.41 0.00 -21.40
N HIS A 143 11.41 0.83 -21.08
CA HIS A 143 11.83 1.94 -21.92
C HIS A 143 13.19 1.71 -22.61
N SER A 144 14.09 1.01 -21.92
CA SER A 144 15.43 0.69 -22.43
C SER A 144 15.32 -0.22 -23.64
N LYS A 145 15.89 0.23 -24.75
CA LYS A 145 16.13 -0.65 -25.91
C LYS A 145 17.50 -1.24 -25.71
N GLY A 146 17.62 -2.57 -25.60
CA GLY A 146 18.91 -3.26 -25.42
C GLY A 146 19.95 -2.79 -26.44
N ARG A 147 20.78 -1.82 -26.05
CA ARG A 147 21.83 -1.26 -26.88
C ARG A 147 22.98 -2.25 -26.81
N ARG A 148 23.47 -2.73 -27.96
CA ARG A 148 24.73 -3.51 -27.99
C ARG A 148 25.79 -2.67 -27.29
N GLN A 149 26.27 -3.11 -26.12
CA GLN A 149 27.47 -2.52 -25.56
C GLN A 149 28.60 -2.76 -26.58
N LYS A 150 29.18 -1.67 -27.08
CA LYS A 150 30.46 -1.77 -27.76
C LYS A 150 31.48 -2.16 -26.70
N LYS A 151 32.08 -3.34 -26.86
CA LYS A 151 33.25 -3.78 -26.12
C LYS A 151 34.37 -2.77 -26.25
#